data_AF-A0AAD5S0J8-F1
#
_entry.id   AF-A0AAD5S0J8-F1
#
_cell.length_a   1.000
_cell.length_b   1.000
_cell.length_c   1.000
_cell.angle_alpha   90.00
_cell.angle_beta   90.00
_cell.angle_gamma   90.00
#
_symmetry.space_group_name_H-M   'P 1'
#
loop_
_entity.id
_entity.type
_entity.pdbx_description
1 polymer ?
#
loop_
_entity_poly.entity_id
_entity_poly.type
_entity_poly.pdbx_seq_one_letter_code
_entity_poly.pdbx_strand_id
1 'polypeptide(L)'
;EGREELVGMVVEFGVEDFRGRMDILTSLLFTLYRQDQLLSRAHPTTYKTLYPTYFHRILTSVSHTTSSSTPLDPKDRTFTRFLLEVPEITEDCINFLRRFCDDPERMQLGLGTVRDLIKGRPASREGCLRVLEEFCLSPVKATRSTAIVIARRFFAENKAIAVRIEGFARGSVGRLAGEPPSGPPVSVDGEDLKLDENGEVVKAEEDSVVVDEDGEDGKKVEEGGGGGENGEKDKADKGREWKEEDVVRHLEVFLAVCSRKHELLVHLFTLYPAYHPSVQRVVRSAIQPLIKIIGPRSPTLLNLFKTYPEGSESLLLRILGVLTDRDVPSRELVDAVLE
;
A
#
# COMPACT_ATOMS: atom_id res chain seq x y z
N GLU A 1 5.69 -43.82 10.75
CA GLU A 1 6.73 -43.81 9.70
C GLU A 1 6.15 -43.97 8.30
N GLY A 2 5.75 -45.16 7.83
CA GLY A 2 5.43 -45.36 6.40
C GLY A 2 4.35 -44.45 5.79
N ARG A 3 3.41 -43.92 6.59
CA ARG A 3 2.40 -42.97 6.11
C ARG A 3 2.96 -41.57 5.87
N GLU A 4 3.84 -41.09 6.74
CA GLU A 4 4.46 -39.77 6.57
C GLU A 4 5.46 -39.79 5.40
N GLU A 5 6.16 -40.91 5.20
CA GLU A 5 6.98 -41.14 4.01
C GLU A 5 6.14 -41.08 2.73
N LEU A 6 4.99 -41.75 2.69
CA LEU A 6 4.08 -41.71 1.53
C LEU A 6 3.58 -40.29 1.26
N VAL A 7 3.17 -39.54 2.30
CA VAL A 7 2.74 -38.14 2.15
C VAL A 7 3.90 -37.29 1.62
N GLY A 8 5.12 -37.50 2.11
CA GLY A 8 6.33 -36.86 1.61
C GLY A 8 6.56 -37.11 0.12
N MET A 9 6.48 -38.36 -0.33
CA MET A 9 6.63 -38.73 -1.74
C MET A 9 5.54 -38.09 -2.62
N VAL A 10 4.29 -38.04 -2.16
CA VAL A 10 3.21 -37.39 -2.92
C VAL A 10 3.44 -35.88 -3.03
N VAL A 11 3.94 -35.24 -1.98
CA VAL A 11 4.30 -33.80 -2.02
C VAL A 11 5.44 -33.56 -3.01
N GLU A 12 6.49 -34.37 -2.98
CA GLU A 12 7.60 -34.27 -3.93
C GLU A 12 7.13 -34.44 -5.37
N PHE A 13 6.37 -35.51 -5.64
CA PHE A 13 5.77 -35.76 -6.95
C PHE A 13 4.85 -34.62 -7.42
N GLY A 14 4.05 -34.05 -6.52
CA GLY A 14 3.15 -32.95 -6.86
C GLY A 14 3.88 -31.65 -7.14
N VAL A 15 4.99 -31.37 -6.44
CA VAL A 15 5.75 -30.13 -6.62
C VAL A 15 6.63 -30.16 -7.88
N GLU A 16 7.15 -31.32 -8.29
CA GLU A 16 7.90 -31.49 -9.55
C GLU A 16 7.16 -30.94 -10.78
N ASP A 17 5.83 -31.07 -10.80
CA ASP A 17 4.95 -30.48 -11.81
C ASP A 17 3.75 -29.85 -11.12
N PHE A 18 4.02 -28.76 -10.40
CA PHE A 18 3.01 -28.05 -9.61
C PHE A 18 1.79 -27.66 -10.45
N ARG A 19 2.01 -27.24 -11.70
CA ARG A 19 0.95 -26.79 -12.60
C ARG A 19 0.05 -27.92 -13.06
N GLY A 20 0.61 -29.06 -13.47
CA GLY A 20 -0.18 -30.22 -13.91
C GLY A 20 -0.79 -31.01 -12.76
N ARG A 21 -0.19 -30.95 -11.57
CA ARG A 21 -0.51 -31.84 -10.43
C ARG A 21 -1.09 -31.11 -9.22
N MET A 22 -1.47 -29.85 -9.37
CA MET A 22 -2.06 -29.03 -8.30
C MET A 22 -3.23 -29.73 -7.59
N ASP A 23 -4.15 -30.34 -8.35
CA ASP A 23 -5.34 -30.99 -7.79
C ASP A 23 -4.99 -32.15 -6.83
N ILE A 24 -3.88 -32.83 -7.08
CA ILE A 24 -3.37 -33.92 -6.21
C ILE A 24 -2.93 -33.32 -4.88
N LEU A 25 -2.16 -32.22 -4.91
CA LEU A 25 -1.71 -31.51 -3.71
C LEU A 25 -2.91 -30.95 -2.93
N THR A 26 -3.88 -30.34 -3.61
CA THR A 26 -5.10 -29.82 -2.98
C THR A 26 -5.90 -30.95 -2.30
N SER A 27 -6.11 -32.08 -2.99
CA SER A 27 -6.83 -33.24 -2.43
C SER A 27 -6.11 -33.85 -1.22
N LEU A 28 -4.77 -33.94 -1.28
CA LEU A 28 -3.94 -34.36 -0.15
C LEU A 28 -4.13 -33.42 1.04
N LEU A 29 -4.03 -32.11 0.82
CA LEU A 29 -4.19 -31.09 1.86
C LEU A 29 -5.59 -31.12 2.49
N PHE A 30 -6.65 -31.33 1.72
CA PHE A 30 -8.00 -31.54 2.26
C PHE A 30 -8.08 -32.78 3.15
N THR A 31 -7.44 -33.87 2.73
CA THR A 31 -7.42 -35.13 3.49
C THR A 31 -6.68 -34.95 4.81
N LEU A 32 -5.51 -34.30 4.79
CA LEU A 32 -4.73 -33.98 5.98
C LEU A 32 -5.48 -33.05 6.92
N TYR A 33 -6.09 -31.98 6.40
CA TYR A 33 -6.89 -31.04 7.19
C TYR A 33 -8.07 -31.73 7.88
N ARG A 34 -8.84 -32.55 7.15
CA ARG A 34 -9.97 -33.28 7.72
C ARG A 34 -9.53 -34.21 8.83
N GLN A 35 -8.42 -34.92 8.62
CA GLN A 35 -7.87 -35.79 9.64
C GLN A 35 -7.43 -35.00 10.88
N ASP A 36 -6.72 -33.90 10.69
CA ASP A 36 -6.27 -33.05 11.79
C ASP A 36 -7.45 -32.55 12.63
N GLN A 37 -8.56 -32.16 11.99
CA GLN A 37 -9.79 -31.77 12.68
C GLN A 37 -10.40 -32.89 13.51
N LEU A 38 -10.35 -34.14 13.03
CA LEU A 38 -10.89 -35.29 13.76
C LEU A 38 -9.99 -35.73 14.92
N LEU A 39 -8.68 -35.86 14.67
CA LEU A 39 -7.74 -36.37 15.65
C LEU A 39 -7.39 -35.34 16.73
N SER A 40 -7.36 -34.05 16.39
CA SER A 40 -7.18 -33.00 17.40
C SER A 40 -8.35 -32.93 18.39
N ARG A 41 -9.56 -33.30 17.95
CA ARG A 41 -10.72 -33.40 18.85
C ARG A 41 -10.67 -34.64 19.74
N ALA A 42 -10.20 -35.77 19.19
CA ALA A 42 -10.09 -37.03 19.95
C ALA A 42 -8.91 -37.03 20.93
N HIS A 43 -7.79 -36.38 20.57
CA HIS A 43 -6.54 -36.38 21.34
C HIS A 43 -5.89 -34.98 21.40
N PRO A 44 -6.50 -34.00 22.12
CA PRO A 44 -6.07 -32.60 22.07
C PRO A 44 -4.64 -32.32 22.55
N THR A 45 -4.11 -33.15 23.45
CA THR A 45 -2.81 -32.92 24.12
C THR A 45 -1.64 -33.63 23.46
N THR A 46 -1.91 -34.61 22.60
CA THR A 46 -0.89 -35.56 22.12
C THR A 46 -0.78 -35.58 20.59
N TYR A 47 -1.86 -35.20 19.89
CA TYR A 47 -1.86 -35.22 18.44
C TYR A 47 -1.17 -33.97 17.87
N LYS A 48 -0.17 -34.18 17.01
CA LYS A 48 0.48 -33.13 16.23
C LYS A 48 -0.19 -33.01 14.87
N THR A 49 -0.61 -31.81 14.51
CA THR A 49 -1.21 -31.52 13.20
C THR A 49 -0.17 -31.62 12.08
N LEU A 50 -0.56 -32.29 11.00
CA LEU A 50 0.31 -32.54 9.85
C LEU A 50 0.07 -31.51 8.75
N TYR A 51 -1.17 -31.00 8.62
CA TYR A 51 -1.57 -30.05 7.59
C TYR A 51 -0.64 -28.82 7.50
N PRO A 52 -0.36 -28.07 8.59
CA PRO A 52 0.49 -26.88 8.50
C PRO A 52 1.91 -27.21 8.04
N THR A 53 2.44 -28.37 8.47
CA THR A 53 3.79 -28.82 8.14
C THR A 53 3.93 -29.10 6.65
N TYR A 54 3.03 -29.89 6.07
CA TYR A 54 3.08 -30.23 4.64
C TYR A 54 2.66 -29.07 3.75
N PHE A 55 1.72 -28.22 4.19
CA PHE A 55 1.40 -27.00 3.47
C PHE A 55 2.61 -26.06 3.41
N HIS A 56 3.29 -25.81 4.53
CA HIS A 56 4.53 -25.03 4.53
C HIS A 56 5.61 -25.65 3.62
N ARG A 57 5.77 -26.98 3.66
CA ARG A 57 6.71 -27.69 2.77
C ARG A 57 6.38 -27.45 1.29
N ILE A 58 5.11 -27.53 0.90
CA ILE A 58 4.68 -27.21 -0.47
C ILE A 58 5.01 -25.76 -0.82
N LEU A 59 4.67 -24.79 0.03
CA LEU A 59 4.95 -23.37 -0.22
C LEU A 59 6.44 -23.11 -0.45
N THR A 60 7.29 -23.65 0.44
CA THR A 60 8.74 -23.51 0.38
C THR A 60 9.30 -24.19 -0.87
N SER A 61 8.85 -25.40 -1.20
CA SER A 61 9.31 -26.11 -2.39
C SER A 61 8.86 -25.41 -3.69
N VAL A 62 7.61 -24.91 -3.77
CA VAL A 62 7.13 -24.11 -4.90
C VAL A 62 7.94 -22.82 -5.06
N SER A 63 8.47 -22.28 -3.95
CA SER A 63 9.34 -21.11 -4.02
C SER A 63 10.76 -21.41 -4.50
N HIS A 64 11.37 -22.53 -4.07
CA HIS A 64 12.76 -22.88 -4.39
C HIS A 64 12.93 -23.59 -5.74
N THR A 65 11.95 -24.41 -6.15
CA THR A 65 11.96 -25.10 -7.46
C THR A 65 11.93 -24.14 -8.65
N THR A 66 11.67 -22.85 -8.40
CA THR A 66 11.84 -21.77 -9.39
C THR A 66 13.26 -21.63 -9.94
N SER A 67 14.27 -22.27 -9.33
CA SER A 67 15.66 -22.17 -9.79
C SER A 67 16.09 -23.25 -10.79
N SER A 68 15.39 -24.37 -10.94
CA SER A 68 15.91 -25.51 -11.75
C SER A 68 14.94 -26.16 -12.74
N SER A 69 13.63 -25.90 -12.68
CA SER A 69 12.71 -26.35 -13.74
C SER A 69 11.55 -25.36 -13.86
N THR A 70 11.60 -24.52 -14.90
CA THR A 70 10.60 -23.51 -15.29
C THR A 70 10.03 -22.71 -14.11
N PRO A 71 10.64 -21.55 -13.73
CA PRO A 71 10.06 -20.67 -12.73
C PRO A 71 8.58 -20.42 -13.04
N LEU A 72 7.73 -20.49 -12.01
CA LEU A 72 6.37 -19.96 -12.10
C LEU A 72 6.47 -18.58 -12.75
N ASP A 73 5.92 -18.48 -13.96
CA ASP A 73 5.91 -17.24 -14.71
C ASP A 73 5.31 -16.16 -13.78
N PRO A 74 5.87 -14.94 -13.72
CA PRO A 74 5.28 -13.84 -12.94
C PRO A 74 3.80 -13.57 -13.28
N LYS A 75 3.26 -14.16 -14.35
CA LYS A 75 1.84 -14.12 -14.73
C LYS A 75 1.04 -15.40 -14.39
N ASP A 76 1.68 -16.45 -13.90
CA ASP A 76 1.03 -17.73 -13.64
C ASP A 76 0.16 -17.68 -12.37
N ARG A 77 -1.15 -17.64 -12.58
CA ARG A 77 -2.15 -17.62 -11.49
C ARG A 77 -2.44 -19.00 -10.90
N THR A 78 -1.72 -20.04 -11.31
CA THR A 78 -1.85 -21.39 -10.73
C THR A 78 -1.66 -21.35 -9.21
N PHE A 79 -0.66 -20.60 -8.72
CA PHE A 79 -0.44 -20.45 -7.28
C PHE A 79 -1.59 -19.72 -6.58
N THR A 80 -2.12 -18.65 -7.17
CA THR A 80 -3.31 -17.95 -6.66
C THR A 80 -4.50 -18.90 -6.56
N ARG A 81 -4.75 -19.70 -7.62
CA ARG A 81 -5.83 -20.68 -7.66
C ARG A 81 -5.67 -21.74 -6.57
N PHE A 82 -4.47 -22.29 -6.42
CA PHE A 82 -4.14 -23.24 -5.36
C PHE A 82 -4.51 -22.67 -3.98
N LEU A 83 -4.07 -21.45 -3.66
CA LEU A 83 -4.39 -20.81 -2.38
C LEU A 83 -5.88 -20.53 -2.18
N LEU A 84 -6.66 -20.34 -3.24
CA LEU A 84 -8.12 -20.22 -3.14
C LEU A 84 -8.79 -21.56 -2.83
N GLU A 85 -8.20 -22.68 -3.25
CA GLU A 85 -8.77 -24.02 -3.14
C GLU A 85 -8.37 -24.77 -1.85
N VAL A 86 -7.16 -24.57 -1.30
CA VAL A 86 -6.70 -25.26 -0.08
C VAL A 86 -7.64 -25.03 1.11
N PRO A 87 -7.81 -25.94 2.09
CA PRO A 87 -8.82 -25.79 3.14
C PRO A 87 -8.59 -24.60 4.10
N GLU A 88 -7.34 -24.31 4.47
CA GLU A 88 -7.00 -23.28 5.46
C GLU A 88 -5.72 -22.52 5.07
N ILE A 89 -5.72 -21.20 5.18
CA ILE A 89 -4.50 -20.41 4.99
C ILE A 89 -3.81 -20.23 6.34
N THR A 90 -2.58 -20.75 6.46
CA THR A 90 -1.74 -20.61 7.66
C THR A 90 -1.03 -19.25 7.70
N GLU A 91 -0.60 -18.84 8.89
CA GLU A 91 0.23 -17.63 9.06
C GLU A 91 1.55 -17.70 8.28
N ASP A 92 2.15 -18.90 8.16
CA ASP A 92 3.34 -19.11 7.34
C ASP A 92 3.09 -18.79 5.87
N CYS A 93 1.90 -19.08 5.36
CA CYS A 93 1.50 -18.69 4.01
C CYS A 93 1.35 -17.18 3.85
N ILE A 94 0.83 -16.50 4.87
CA ILE A 94 0.72 -15.03 4.87
C ILE A 94 2.12 -14.41 4.87
N ASN A 95 3.04 -14.93 5.70
CA ASN A 95 4.45 -14.53 5.71
C ASN A 95 5.14 -14.82 4.38
N PHE A 96 4.82 -15.94 3.74
CA PHE A 96 5.29 -16.27 2.41
C PHE A 96 4.81 -15.26 1.37
N LEU A 97 3.52 -14.90 1.39
CA LEU A 97 2.93 -13.90 0.51
C LEU A 97 3.56 -12.52 0.69
N ARG A 98 3.96 -12.13 1.93
CA ARG A 98 4.72 -10.89 2.15
C ARG A 98 6.01 -10.87 1.33
N ARG A 99 6.84 -11.90 1.49
CA ARG A 99 8.11 -12.04 0.73
C ARG A 99 7.89 -12.08 -0.78
N PHE A 100 6.78 -12.68 -1.22
CA PHE A 100 6.41 -12.75 -2.62
C PHE A 100 5.97 -11.39 -3.19
N CYS A 101 5.37 -10.52 -2.37
CA CYS A 101 4.99 -9.17 -2.75
C CYS A 101 6.16 -8.17 -2.71
N ASP A 102 7.20 -8.45 -1.93
CA ASP A 102 8.43 -7.66 -1.88
C ASP A 102 9.31 -7.84 -3.14
N ASP A 103 9.18 -8.99 -3.82
CA ASP A 103 9.90 -9.26 -5.08
C ASP A 103 9.31 -8.41 -6.23
N PRO A 104 10.10 -7.52 -6.86
CA PRO A 104 9.61 -6.59 -7.88
C PRO A 104 9.01 -7.29 -9.11
N GLU A 105 9.51 -8.48 -9.49
CA GLU A 105 8.98 -9.22 -10.65
C GLU A 105 7.63 -9.87 -10.35
N ARG A 106 7.38 -10.19 -9.07
CA ARG A 106 6.22 -10.96 -8.62
C ARG A 106 5.20 -10.13 -7.86
N MET A 107 5.54 -8.88 -7.53
CA MET A 107 4.72 -7.95 -6.75
C MET A 107 3.28 -7.83 -7.26
N GLN A 108 3.09 -7.71 -8.57
CA GLN A 108 1.76 -7.60 -9.18
C GLN A 108 0.91 -8.85 -8.94
N LEU A 109 1.49 -10.04 -9.16
CA LEU A 109 0.82 -11.31 -8.90
C LEU A 109 0.59 -11.54 -7.40
N GLY A 110 1.53 -11.13 -6.56
CA GLY A 110 1.44 -11.22 -5.10
C GLY A 110 0.28 -10.39 -4.56
N LEU A 111 0.24 -9.09 -4.88
CA LEU A 111 -0.85 -8.21 -4.47
C LEU A 111 -2.19 -8.61 -5.11
N GLY A 112 -2.18 -9.11 -6.35
CA GLY A 112 -3.34 -9.71 -6.98
C GLY A 112 -3.87 -10.93 -6.22
N THR A 113 -2.99 -11.79 -5.73
CA THR A 113 -3.32 -12.95 -4.90
C THR A 113 -3.89 -12.53 -3.55
N VAL A 114 -3.28 -11.54 -2.89
CA VAL A 114 -3.79 -10.96 -1.63
C VAL A 114 -5.21 -10.41 -1.82
N ARG A 115 -5.45 -9.66 -2.90
CA ARG A 115 -6.79 -9.15 -3.27
C ARG A 115 -7.79 -10.30 -3.43
N ASP A 116 -7.42 -11.33 -4.19
CA ASP A 116 -8.33 -12.45 -4.47
C ASP A 116 -8.63 -13.26 -3.20
N LEU A 117 -7.67 -13.42 -2.29
CA LEU A 117 -7.87 -14.03 -0.98
C LEU A 117 -8.81 -13.21 -0.08
N ILE A 118 -8.68 -11.88 -0.06
CA ILE A 118 -9.58 -10.99 0.69
C ILE A 118 -11.03 -11.14 0.20
N LYS A 119 -11.23 -11.26 -1.13
CA LYS A 119 -12.55 -11.47 -1.76
C LYS A 119 -13.10 -12.87 -1.49
N GLY A 120 -12.31 -13.89 -1.76
CA GLY A 120 -12.75 -15.29 -1.78
C GLY A 120 -12.80 -15.96 -0.41
N ARG A 121 -12.06 -15.47 0.60
CA ARG A 121 -11.85 -16.21 1.85
C ARG A 121 -12.05 -15.35 3.10
N PRO A 122 -13.24 -15.39 3.74
CA PRO A 122 -13.49 -14.65 4.97
C PRO A 122 -12.54 -15.00 6.13
N ALA A 123 -12.12 -16.25 6.26
CA ALA A 123 -11.28 -16.72 7.37
C ALA A 123 -9.87 -16.11 7.37
N SER A 124 -9.24 -15.97 6.20
CA SER A 124 -7.90 -15.40 6.05
C SER A 124 -7.89 -13.91 5.72
N ARG A 125 -9.08 -13.31 5.57
CA ARG A 125 -9.27 -11.91 5.19
C ARG A 125 -8.53 -10.96 6.13
N GLU A 126 -8.60 -11.22 7.43
CA GLU A 126 -7.99 -10.41 8.47
C GLU A 126 -6.47 -10.30 8.26
N GLY A 127 -5.79 -11.45 8.05
CA GLY A 127 -4.35 -11.50 7.81
C GLY A 127 -3.94 -10.90 6.47
N CYS A 128 -4.73 -11.13 5.41
CA CYS A 128 -4.46 -10.57 4.08
C CYS A 128 -4.64 -9.04 4.07
N LEU A 129 -5.61 -8.49 4.81
CA LEU A 129 -5.80 -7.05 4.96
C LEU A 129 -4.61 -6.39 5.67
N ARG A 130 -4.02 -7.04 6.68
CA ARG A 130 -2.79 -6.52 7.32
C ARG A 130 -1.62 -6.43 6.34
N VAL A 131 -1.46 -7.44 5.48
CA VAL A 131 -0.44 -7.41 4.42
C VAL A 131 -0.71 -6.28 3.44
N LEU A 132 -1.96 -6.10 3.01
CA LEU A 132 -2.34 -4.99 2.12
C LEU A 132 -2.06 -3.62 2.75
N GLU A 133 -2.40 -3.45 4.03
CA GLU A 133 -2.15 -2.23 4.82
C GLU A 133 -0.64 -1.93 4.94
N GLU A 134 0.18 -2.96 5.17
CA GLU A 134 1.65 -2.85 5.21
C GLU A 134 2.21 -2.36 3.86
N PHE A 135 1.75 -2.93 2.75
CA PHE A 135 2.19 -2.52 1.41
C PHE A 135 1.69 -1.13 1.00
N CYS A 136 0.59 -0.62 1.56
CA CYS A 136 0.16 0.78 1.39
C CYS A 136 1.15 1.79 2.00
N LEU A 137 2.11 1.35 2.80
CA LEU A 137 3.17 2.18 3.40
C LEU A 137 4.55 1.83 2.86
N SER A 138 4.63 0.98 1.83
CA SER A 138 5.89 0.53 1.27
C SER A 138 6.76 1.71 0.80
N PRO A 139 8.09 1.67 1.00
CA PRO A 139 8.99 2.68 0.45
C PRO A 139 8.95 2.70 -1.09
N VAL A 140 8.70 1.54 -1.71
CA VAL A 140 8.63 1.39 -3.18
C VAL A 140 7.33 1.98 -3.70
N LYS A 141 7.43 3.05 -4.49
CA LYS A 141 6.27 3.79 -5.02
C LYS A 141 5.33 2.90 -5.86
N ALA A 142 5.88 2.03 -6.71
CA ALA A 142 5.09 1.13 -7.57
C ALA A 142 4.24 0.16 -6.74
N THR A 143 4.84 -0.50 -5.75
CA THR A 143 4.16 -1.42 -4.84
C THR A 143 3.10 -0.70 -4.02
N ARG A 144 3.45 0.47 -3.47
CA ARG A 144 2.55 1.30 -2.67
C ARG A 144 1.32 1.74 -3.46
N SER A 145 1.53 2.26 -4.67
CA SER A 145 0.45 2.70 -5.56
C SER A 145 -0.50 1.54 -5.90
N THR A 146 0.05 0.36 -6.20
CA THR A 146 -0.74 -0.86 -6.47
C THR A 146 -1.61 -1.26 -5.28
N ALA A 147 -1.02 -1.30 -4.08
CA ALA A 147 -1.72 -1.64 -2.84
C ALA A 147 -2.85 -0.63 -2.53
N ILE A 148 -2.58 0.68 -2.70
CA ILE A 148 -3.56 1.74 -2.46
C ILE A 148 -4.73 1.64 -3.46
N VAL A 149 -4.47 1.31 -4.73
CA VAL A 149 -5.55 1.09 -5.72
C VAL A 149 -6.46 -0.07 -5.29
N ILE A 150 -5.88 -1.18 -4.82
CA ILE A 150 -6.64 -2.32 -4.30
C ILE A 150 -7.44 -1.93 -3.06
N ALA A 151 -6.83 -1.24 -2.10
CA ALA A 151 -7.51 -0.76 -0.89
C ALA A 151 -8.68 0.18 -1.22
N ARG A 152 -8.47 1.15 -2.12
CA ARG A 152 -9.51 2.07 -2.59
C ARG A 152 -10.68 1.34 -3.25
N ARG A 153 -10.41 0.26 -3.99
CA ARG A 153 -11.45 -0.57 -4.61
C ARG A 153 -12.28 -1.28 -3.54
N PHE A 154 -11.64 -1.89 -2.53
CA PHE A 154 -12.36 -2.50 -1.42
C PHE A 154 -13.17 -1.51 -0.59
N PHE A 155 -12.65 -0.29 -0.41
CA PHE A 155 -13.36 0.79 0.26
C PHE A 155 -14.68 1.14 -0.46
N ALA A 156 -14.71 1.09 -1.80
CA ALA A 156 -15.91 1.34 -2.58
C ALA A 156 -16.87 0.14 -2.62
N GLU A 157 -16.35 -1.08 -2.73
CA GLU A 157 -17.14 -2.31 -2.96
C GLU A 157 -17.70 -2.93 -1.67
N ASN A 158 -17.05 -2.75 -0.51
CA ASN A 158 -17.38 -3.51 0.71
C ASN A 158 -17.39 -2.64 1.97
N LYS A 159 -18.57 -2.39 2.53
CA LYS A 159 -18.76 -1.54 3.73
C LYS A 159 -18.00 -2.05 4.96
N ALA A 160 -17.91 -3.36 5.18
CA ALA A 160 -17.23 -3.91 6.35
C ALA A 160 -15.71 -3.70 6.25
N ILE A 161 -15.15 -3.89 5.05
CA ILE A 161 -13.72 -3.64 4.80
C ILE A 161 -13.45 -2.13 4.77
N ALA A 162 -14.39 -1.32 4.28
CA ALA A 162 -14.26 0.14 4.22
C ALA A 162 -14.05 0.78 5.61
N VAL A 163 -14.74 0.30 6.65
CA VAL A 163 -14.54 0.77 8.04
C VAL A 163 -13.10 0.55 8.48
N ARG A 164 -12.54 -0.62 8.15
CA ARG A 164 -11.16 -0.95 8.51
C ARG A 164 -10.15 -0.09 7.75
N ILE A 165 -10.33 0.05 6.43
CA ILE A 165 -9.46 0.88 5.59
C ILE A 165 -9.53 2.35 6.02
N GLU A 166 -10.71 2.85 6.39
CA GLU A 166 -10.86 4.20 6.96
C GLU A 166 -10.08 4.34 8.27
N GLY A 167 -10.22 3.38 9.19
CA GLY A 167 -9.48 3.37 10.45
C GLY A 167 -7.96 3.36 10.24
N PHE A 168 -7.49 2.53 9.32
CA PHE A 168 -6.08 2.48 8.91
C PHE A 168 -5.60 3.81 8.31
N ALA A 169 -6.34 4.38 7.36
CA ALA A 169 -6.01 5.65 6.72
C ALA A 169 -5.90 6.80 7.75
N ARG A 170 -6.87 6.89 8.68
CA ARG A 170 -6.85 7.86 9.79
C ARG A 170 -5.64 7.63 10.70
N GLY A 171 -5.37 6.39 11.10
CA GLY A 171 -4.18 6.06 11.90
C GLY A 171 -2.88 6.41 11.18
N SER A 172 -2.83 6.25 9.85
CA SER A 172 -1.66 6.57 9.05
C SER A 172 -1.29 8.05 9.09
N VAL A 173 -2.26 8.95 8.88
CA VAL A 173 -2.03 10.40 9.00
C VAL A 173 -1.89 10.86 10.45
N GLY A 174 -2.48 10.14 11.41
CA GLY A 174 -2.27 10.38 12.84
C GLY A 174 -0.81 10.21 13.26
N ARG A 175 -0.08 9.23 12.68
CA ARG A 175 1.35 9.02 12.96
C ARG A 175 2.24 10.21 12.58
N LEU A 176 1.82 11.02 11.61
CA LEU A 176 2.56 12.22 11.18
C LEU A 176 2.57 13.34 12.23
N ALA A 177 1.69 13.28 13.23
CA ALA A 177 1.71 14.19 14.39
C ALA A 177 2.71 13.75 15.48
N GLY A 178 3.27 12.54 15.36
CA GLY A 178 4.29 12.01 16.26
C GLY A 178 5.71 12.27 15.77
N GLU A 179 6.66 11.61 16.44
CA GLU A 179 8.07 11.64 16.08
C GLU A 179 8.34 10.89 14.77
N PRO A 180 9.29 11.36 13.93
CA PRO A 180 9.64 10.68 12.69
C PRO A 180 10.34 9.35 12.95
N PRO A 181 10.27 8.40 11.98
CA PRO A 181 10.92 7.10 12.10
C PRO A 181 12.44 7.25 12.30
N SER A 182 12.99 6.48 13.25
CA SER A 182 14.37 6.64 13.70
C SER A 182 15.43 6.02 12.77
N GLY A 183 15.03 5.29 11.72
CA GLY A 183 15.92 4.51 10.84
C GLY A 183 16.52 5.26 9.63
N PRO A 184 17.54 4.65 8.96
CA PRO A 184 18.10 5.14 7.70
C PRO A 184 17.07 5.08 6.55
N PRO A 185 17.19 5.95 5.53
CA PRO A 185 16.26 5.99 4.41
C PRO A 185 16.27 4.67 3.63
N VAL A 186 15.08 4.13 3.35
CA VAL A 186 14.89 3.14 2.29
C VAL A 186 14.34 3.91 1.10
N SER A 187 15.22 4.38 0.23
CA SER A 187 14.89 4.92 -1.09
C SER A 187 15.17 3.80 -2.10
N VAL A 188 14.11 3.27 -2.70
CA VAL A 188 14.22 2.30 -3.81
C VAL A 188 13.51 2.94 -4.98
N ASP A 189 14.30 3.35 -5.98
CA ASP A 189 13.79 3.87 -7.25
C ASP A 189 13.01 2.75 -7.94
N GLY A 190 11.68 2.85 -7.92
CA GLY A 190 10.79 1.94 -8.64
C GLY A 190 10.24 2.65 -9.87
N GLU A 191 10.37 2.01 -11.03
CA GLU A 191 9.79 2.49 -12.28
C GLU A 191 8.26 2.66 -12.16
N ASP A 192 7.73 3.73 -12.78
CA ASP A 192 6.31 4.06 -12.73
C ASP A 192 5.48 3.09 -13.59
N LEU A 193 4.72 2.20 -12.95
CA LEU A 193 3.70 1.39 -13.61
C LEU A 193 2.35 2.11 -13.59
N LYS A 194 1.81 2.47 -14.77
CA LYS A 194 0.41 2.89 -14.91
C LYS A 194 -0.49 1.66 -14.81
N LEU A 195 -1.42 1.69 -13.86
CA LEU A 195 -2.39 0.61 -13.62
C LEU A 195 -3.79 1.07 -14.00
N ASP A 196 -4.56 0.16 -14.59
CA ASP A 196 -5.97 0.38 -14.88
C ASP A 196 -6.84 0.24 -13.62
N GLU A 197 -8.16 0.38 -13.79
CA GLU A 197 -9.17 0.27 -12.74
C GLU A 197 -9.22 -1.12 -12.06
N ASN A 198 -8.56 -2.12 -12.67
CA ASN A 198 -8.45 -3.49 -12.21
C ASN A 198 -7.09 -3.87 -11.62
N GLY A 199 -6.09 -2.98 -11.69
CA GLY A 199 -4.73 -3.27 -11.26
C GLY A 199 -3.90 -4.00 -12.31
N GLU A 200 -4.26 -3.94 -13.60
CA GLU A 200 -3.45 -4.43 -14.71
C GLU A 200 -2.61 -3.30 -15.33
N VAL A 201 -1.38 -3.63 -15.77
CA VAL A 201 -0.44 -2.68 -16.37
C VAL A 201 -0.95 -2.23 -17.74
N VAL A 202 -1.22 -0.94 -17.91
CA VAL A 202 -1.47 -0.31 -19.21
C VAL A 202 -0.16 0.28 -19.74
N LYS A 203 0.30 -0.20 -20.90
CA LYS A 203 1.43 0.42 -21.61
C LYS A 203 1.02 1.84 -22.01
N ALA A 204 1.86 2.82 -21.67
CA ALA A 204 1.70 4.17 -22.18
C ALA A 204 1.95 4.13 -23.68
N GLU A 205 0.96 4.52 -24.48
CA GLU A 205 1.20 4.94 -25.85
C GLU A 205 1.97 6.27 -25.77
N GLU A 206 3.17 6.28 -26.34
CA GLU A 206 3.97 7.49 -26.52
C GLU A 206 3.29 8.35 -27.58
N ASP A 207 2.61 9.41 -27.15
CA ASP A 207 2.19 10.45 -28.08
C ASP A 207 3.38 11.38 -28.31
N SER A 208 3.96 11.23 -29.50
CA SER A 208 5.05 12.04 -30.02
C SER A 208 4.56 13.47 -30.25
N VAL A 209 5.04 14.42 -29.46
CA VAL A 209 4.96 15.84 -29.82
C VAL A 209 6.37 16.35 -30.07
N VAL A 210 6.54 16.77 -31.32
CA VAL A 210 7.71 17.36 -31.95
C VAL A 210 8.30 18.52 -31.15
N VAL A 211 9.63 18.52 -31.13
CA VAL A 211 10.55 19.52 -30.60
C VAL A 211 10.56 20.73 -31.53
N ASP A 212 10.44 21.93 -30.97
CA ASP A 212 10.98 23.14 -31.60
C ASP A 212 12.07 23.69 -30.67
N GLU A 213 13.27 23.75 -31.23
CA GLU A 213 14.47 24.37 -30.66
C GLU A 213 14.33 25.89 -30.71
N ASP A 214 14.74 26.57 -29.64
CA ASP A 214 15.46 27.83 -29.78
C ASP A 214 16.39 27.99 -28.57
N GLY A 215 17.69 28.01 -28.86
CA GLY A 215 18.75 28.24 -27.90
C GLY A 215 18.99 29.72 -27.65
N GLU A 216 19.51 30.04 -26.48
CA GLU A 216 20.47 31.12 -26.32
C GLU A 216 21.27 30.98 -25.02
N ASP A 217 22.44 31.60 -25.09
CA ASP A 217 23.72 31.25 -24.49
C ASP A 217 23.97 31.92 -23.12
N GLY A 218 24.91 31.34 -22.38
CA GLY A 218 25.88 32.07 -21.55
C GLY A 218 25.43 32.71 -20.24
N LYS A 219 25.99 32.23 -19.11
CA LYS A 219 27.21 32.81 -18.52
C LYS A 219 27.46 32.31 -17.09
N LYS A 220 28.61 31.65 -16.91
CA LYS A 220 29.27 31.37 -15.63
C LYS A 220 29.71 32.68 -14.95
N VAL A 221 29.58 32.74 -13.62
CA VAL A 221 30.50 33.50 -12.77
C VAL A 221 30.80 32.67 -11.53
N GLU A 222 32.07 32.31 -11.36
CA GLU A 222 32.68 31.88 -10.10
C GLU A 222 33.29 33.11 -9.41
N GLU A 223 33.05 33.25 -8.10
CA GLU A 223 33.94 33.85 -7.09
C GLU A 223 33.60 33.11 -5.78
N GLY A 224 34.48 32.66 -4.89
CA GLY A 224 35.90 32.94 -4.67
C GLY A 224 36.13 33.42 -3.22
N GLY A 225 36.50 32.50 -2.31
CA GLY A 225 37.05 32.79 -0.96
C GLY A 225 36.02 32.92 0.18
N GLY A 226 36.21 32.44 1.41
CA GLY A 226 37.36 31.89 2.11
C GLY A 226 37.30 32.30 3.60
N GLY A 227 37.25 31.32 4.51
CA GLY A 227 37.77 31.45 5.89
C GLY A 227 36.81 31.82 7.04
N GLY A 228 36.84 30.99 8.10
CA GLY A 228 36.94 31.50 9.48
C GLY A 228 35.73 31.38 10.41
N GLU A 229 35.59 30.20 11.01
CA GLU A 229 35.29 29.88 12.44
C GLU A 229 34.28 30.67 13.31
N ASN A 230 33.64 29.86 14.16
CA ASN A 230 32.98 30.14 15.43
C ASN A 230 31.51 30.58 15.44
N GLY A 231 30.67 29.59 15.75
CA GLY A 231 29.30 29.73 16.20
C GLY A 231 28.82 28.48 16.91
N GLU A 232 29.63 27.94 17.83
CA GLU A 232 29.19 26.92 18.77
C GLU A 232 28.27 27.58 19.81
N LYS A 233 26.96 27.55 19.56
CA LYS A 233 25.85 27.59 20.52
C LYS A 233 24.53 27.72 19.75
N ASP A 234 23.84 26.58 19.63
CA ASP A 234 22.38 26.45 19.72
C ASP A 234 21.98 25.01 19.36
N LYS A 235 22.44 24.06 20.19
CA LYS A 235 21.81 22.74 20.28
C LYS A 235 20.67 22.83 21.31
N ALA A 236 19.58 23.45 20.89
CA ALA A 236 18.30 23.40 21.60
C ALA A 236 17.26 22.84 20.63
N ASP A 237 16.96 21.55 20.83
CA ASP A 237 15.66 20.94 20.53
C ASP A 237 14.98 21.30 19.21
N LYS A 238 15.66 21.11 18.08
CA LYS A 238 14.96 20.94 16.80
C LYS A 238 14.56 19.48 16.69
N GLY A 239 13.31 19.19 17.02
CA GLY A 239 12.70 17.88 16.77
C GLY A 239 13.10 17.37 15.38
N ARG A 240 13.43 16.07 15.30
CA ARG A 240 13.91 15.45 14.07
C ARG A 240 12.92 15.75 12.93
N GLU A 241 13.43 16.21 11.79
CA GLU A 241 12.57 16.57 10.66
C GLU A 241 12.04 15.31 9.96
N TRP A 242 10.76 15.34 9.58
CA TRP A 242 10.18 14.32 8.69
C TRP A 242 10.70 14.50 7.27
N LYS A 243 11.12 13.39 6.65
CA LYS A 243 11.49 13.34 5.23
C LYS A 243 10.24 13.33 4.37
N GLU A 244 10.30 13.98 3.22
CA GLU A 244 9.16 14.10 2.30
C GLU A 244 8.61 12.74 1.87
N GLU A 245 9.48 11.79 1.51
CA GLU A 245 9.07 10.44 1.13
C GLU A 245 8.28 9.73 2.24
N ASP A 246 8.71 9.86 3.49
CA ASP A 246 8.03 9.22 4.63
C ASP A 246 6.67 9.86 4.90
N VAL A 247 6.56 11.18 4.73
CA VAL A 247 5.27 11.89 4.83
C VAL A 247 4.32 11.43 3.74
N VAL A 248 4.80 11.39 2.50
CA VAL A 248 4.01 10.96 1.33
C VAL A 248 3.50 9.53 1.53
N ARG A 249 4.34 8.57 1.94
CA ARG A 249 3.96 7.18 2.20
C ARG A 249 2.78 7.06 3.18
N HIS A 250 2.78 7.86 4.24
CA HIS A 250 1.71 7.84 5.25
C HIS A 250 0.45 8.59 4.83
N LEU A 251 0.58 9.56 3.91
CA LEU A 251 -0.50 10.44 3.47
C LEU A 251 -1.29 9.88 2.27
N GLU A 252 -0.63 9.19 1.33
CA GLU A 252 -1.24 8.78 0.05
C GLU A 252 -2.49 7.90 0.23
N VAL A 253 -2.46 6.91 1.14
CA VAL A 253 -3.64 6.05 1.38
C VAL A 253 -4.83 6.86 1.88
N PHE A 254 -4.58 7.86 2.74
CA PHE A 254 -5.63 8.74 3.25
C PHE A 254 -6.22 9.62 2.16
N LEU A 255 -5.38 10.24 1.33
CA LEU A 255 -5.86 11.05 0.20
C LEU A 255 -6.66 10.21 -0.81
N ALA A 256 -6.22 8.97 -1.08
CA ALA A 256 -6.93 8.05 -1.96
C ALA A 256 -8.33 7.70 -1.43
N VAL A 257 -8.49 7.44 -0.14
CA VAL A 257 -9.80 7.17 0.48
C VAL A 257 -10.64 8.46 0.57
N CYS A 258 -10.01 9.59 0.90
CA CYS A 258 -10.67 10.89 1.00
C CYS A 258 -11.29 11.34 -0.33
N SER A 259 -10.75 10.91 -1.48
CA SER A 259 -11.35 11.19 -2.80
C SER A 259 -12.75 10.61 -2.98
N ARG A 260 -13.08 9.56 -2.21
CA ARG A 260 -14.40 8.89 -2.21
C ARG A 260 -15.30 9.33 -1.05
N LYS A 261 -14.71 9.68 0.10
CA LYS A 261 -15.43 10.17 1.29
C LYS A 261 -14.83 11.50 1.75
N HIS A 262 -15.37 12.59 1.24
CA HIS A 262 -14.81 13.94 1.42
C HIS A 262 -14.82 14.40 2.89
N GLU A 263 -15.76 13.91 3.69
CA GLU A 263 -15.86 14.17 5.14
C GLU A 263 -14.58 13.83 5.91
N LEU A 264 -13.76 12.90 5.40
CA LEU A 264 -12.47 12.57 6.00
C LEU A 264 -11.54 13.77 6.03
N LEU A 265 -11.67 14.72 5.11
CA LEU A 265 -10.82 15.88 5.04
C LEU A 265 -10.86 16.72 6.33
N VAL A 266 -12.00 16.73 7.03
CA VAL A 266 -12.13 17.39 8.34
C VAL A 266 -11.12 16.83 9.34
N HIS A 267 -10.87 15.51 9.32
CA HIS A 267 -9.89 14.88 10.19
C HIS A 267 -8.46 15.35 9.91
N LEU A 268 -8.10 15.54 8.64
CA LEU A 268 -6.79 16.07 8.27
C LEU A 268 -6.62 17.51 8.78
N PHE A 269 -7.65 18.35 8.66
CA PHE A 269 -7.66 19.70 9.22
C PHE A 269 -7.52 19.71 10.74
N THR A 270 -8.15 18.78 11.45
CA THR A 270 -7.99 18.67 12.90
C THR A 270 -6.55 18.33 13.31
N LEU A 271 -5.84 17.51 12.54
CA LEU A 271 -4.47 17.09 12.86
C LEU A 271 -3.40 18.09 12.35
N TYR A 272 -3.72 18.86 11.32
CA TYR A 272 -2.77 19.73 10.63
C TYR A 272 -2.00 20.71 11.53
N PRO A 273 -2.62 21.37 12.53
CA PRO A 273 -1.91 22.27 13.45
C PRO A 273 -0.85 21.56 14.28
N ALA A 274 -1.02 20.27 14.58
CA ALA A 274 -0.09 19.47 15.38
C ALA A 274 1.09 18.91 14.57
N TYR A 275 1.05 19.02 13.24
CA TYR A 275 2.12 18.51 12.39
C TYR A 275 3.37 19.39 12.43
N HIS A 276 4.53 18.74 12.34
CA HIS A 276 5.81 19.43 12.14
C HIS A 276 5.77 20.29 10.85
N PRO A 277 6.41 21.48 10.79
CA PRO A 277 6.39 22.34 9.60
C PRO A 277 6.80 21.65 8.30
N SER A 278 7.74 20.69 8.36
CA SER A 278 8.12 19.89 7.19
C SER A 278 6.98 19.00 6.68
N VAL A 279 6.18 18.42 7.58
CA VAL A 279 4.97 17.64 7.25
C VAL A 279 3.91 18.56 6.65
N GLN A 280 3.62 19.70 7.30
CA GLN A 280 2.64 20.67 6.82
C GLN A 280 2.93 21.14 5.38
N ARG A 281 4.21 21.37 5.04
CA ARG A 281 4.64 21.72 3.69
C ARG A 281 4.29 20.61 2.68
N VAL A 282 4.58 19.36 3.01
CA VAL A 282 4.30 18.21 2.12
C VAL A 282 2.80 17.98 1.98
N VAL A 283 2.02 18.09 3.06
CA VAL A 283 0.55 18.00 3.01
C VAL A 283 -0.02 19.04 2.04
N ARG A 284 0.42 20.30 2.12
CA ARG A 284 -0.02 21.38 1.20
C ARG A 284 0.33 21.13 -0.27
N SER A 285 1.44 20.43 -0.53
CA SER A 285 1.81 20.01 -1.89
C SER A 285 0.91 18.88 -2.37
N ALA A 286 0.82 17.80 -1.57
CA ALA A 286 0.14 16.56 -1.93
C ALA A 286 -1.39 16.66 -1.99
N ILE A 287 -2.01 17.64 -1.35
CA ILE A 287 -3.47 17.80 -1.33
C ILE A 287 -4.05 18.26 -2.68
N GLN A 288 -3.25 18.89 -3.55
CA GLN A 288 -3.75 19.53 -4.78
C GLN A 288 -4.56 18.60 -5.71
N PRO A 289 -4.11 17.36 -6.03
CA PRO A 289 -4.89 16.45 -6.86
C PRO A 289 -6.25 16.10 -6.24
N LEU A 290 -6.31 15.94 -4.91
CA LEU A 290 -7.55 15.64 -4.20
C LEU A 290 -8.56 16.80 -4.34
N ILE A 291 -8.13 18.04 -4.13
CA ILE A 291 -9.00 19.21 -4.23
C ILE A 291 -9.57 19.37 -5.64
N LYS A 292 -8.76 19.10 -6.67
CA LYS A 292 -9.23 19.11 -8.07
C LYS A 292 -10.31 18.05 -8.32
N ILE A 293 -10.21 16.87 -7.71
CA ILE A 293 -11.21 15.81 -7.82
C ILE A 293 -12.51 16.17 -7.07
N ILE A 294 -12.40 16.79 -5.89
CA ILE A 294 -13.56 17.17 -5.06
C ILE A 294 -14.33 18.33 -5.72
N GLY A 295 -13.61 19.34 -6.22
CA GLY A 295 -14.18 20.53 -6.84
C GLY A 295 -14.78 21.55 -5.84
N PRO A 296 -15.10 22.78 -6.30
CA PRO A 296 -15.47 23.91 -5.44
C PRO A 296 -16.87 23.83 -4.82
N ARG A 297 -17.74 22.93 -5.31
CA ARG A 297 -19.14 22.79 -4.85
C ARG A 297 -19.31 21.76 -3.73
N SER A 298 -18.22 21.22 -3.20
CA SER A 298 -18.33 20.22 -2.14
C SER A 298 -18.81 20.86 -0.84
N PRO A 299 -19.91 20.36 -0.23
CA PRO A 299 -20.43 20.91 1.02
C PRO A 299 -19.43 20.76 2.16
N THR A 300 -18.57 19.74 2.13
CA THR A 300 -17.51 19.56 3.12
C THR A 300 -16.46 20.67 3.03
N LEU A 301 -16.05 21.06 1.81
CA LEU A 301 -15.10 22.16 1.63
C LEU A 301 -15.73 23.50 2.05
N LEU A 302 -16.98 23.75 1.65
CA LEU A 302 -17.71 24.96 2.05
C LEU A 302 -17.83 25.07 3.58
N ASN A 303 -18.10 23.97 4.28
CA ASN A 303 -18.14 23.97 5.74
C ASN A 303 -16.75 24.19 6.36
N LEU A 304 -15.70 23.63 5.77
CA LEU A 304 -14.32 23.86 6.22
C LEU A 304 -13.90 25.33 6.08
N PHE A 305 -14.34 26.05 5.06
CA PHE A 305 -14.08 27.49 4.96
C PHE A 305 -14.69 28.30 6.12
N LYS A 306 -15.81 27.83 6.68
CA LYS A 306 -16.50 28.50 7.80
C LYS A 306 -15.99 28.11 9.19
N THR A 307 -15.58 26.86 9.38
CA THR A 307 -15.37 26.26 10.71
C THR A 307 -13.98 25.66 10.92
N TYR A 308 -13.00 26.04 10.10
CA TYR A 308 -11.65 25.47 10.16
C TYR A 308 -10.99 25.62 11.56
N PRO A 309 -10.19 24.64 12.00
CA PRO A 309 -9.42 24.76 13.24
C PRO A 309 -8.32 25.81 13.14
N GLU A 310 -8.10 26.56 14.23
CA GLU A 310 -6.97 27.50 14.35
C GLU A 310 -5.64 26.81 14.03
N GLY A 311 -4.77 27.49 13.26
CA GLY A 311 -3.50 26.93 12.79
C GLY A 311 -3.60 26.16 11.45
N SER A 312 -4.80 26.06 10.86
CA SER A 312 -5.01 25.43 9.55
C SER A 312 -5.14 26.42 8.39
N GLU A 313 -4.91 27.71 8.63
CA GLU A 313 -5.11 28.79 7.64
C GLU A 313 -4.23 28.57 6.40
N SER A 314 -2.98 28.15 6.62
CA SER A 314 -2.05 27.89 5.52
C SER A 314 -2.49 26.74 4.61
N LEU A 315 -3.20 25.74 5.16
CA LEU A 315 -3.80 24.67 4.36
C LEU A 315 -5.04 25.17 3.65
N LEU A 316 -5.91 25.92 4.34
CA LEU A 316 -7.12 26.50 3.77
C LEU A 316 -6.82 27.41 2.57
N LEU A 317 -5.86 28.32 2.72
CA LEU A 317 -5.39 29.21 1.66
C LEU A 317 -4.82 28.44 0.48
N ARG A 318 -4.13 27.31 0.72
CA ARG A 318 -3.65 26.44 -0.35
C ARG A 318 -4.82 25.81 -1.11
N ILE A 319 -5.85 25.32 -0.41
CA ILE A 319 -7.06 24.78 -1.05
C ILE A 319 -7.76 25.87 -1.86
N LEU A 320 -7.94 27.07 -1.30
CA LEU A 320 -8.56 28.19 -1.98
C LEU A 320 -7.80 28.54 -3.26
N GLY A 321 -6.47 28.68 -3.16
CA GLY A 321 -5.62 28.93 -4.31
C GLY A 321 -5.74 27.86 -5.40
N VAL A 322 -5.88 26.58 -5.03
CA VAL A 322 -6.11 25.49 -6.00
C VAL A 322 -7.49 25.59 -6.67
N LEU A 323 -8.53 26.01 -5.94
CA LEU A 323 -9.88 26.17 -6.48
C LEU A 323 -10.03 27.43 -7.36
N THR A 324 -9.23 28.48 -7.12
CA THR A 324 -9.30 29.75 -7.85
C THR A 324 -8.25 29.89 -8.95
N ASP A 325 -7.39 28.89 -9.16
CA ASP A 325 -6.26 28.96 -10.10
C ASP A 325 -6.70 29.08 -11.57
N ARG A 326 -7.84 28.49 -11.93
CA ARG A 326 -8.30 28.43 -13.35
C ARG A 326 -9.73 28.89 -13.58
N ASP A 327 -10.56 28.90 -12.55
CA ASP A 327 -11.99 29.19 -12.66
C ASP A 327 -12.37 30.41 -11.83
N VAL A 328 -13.35 31.18 -12.31
CA VAL A 328 -13.96 32.27 -11.53
C VAL A 328 -14.57 31.65 -10.26
N PRO A 329 -14.23 32.17 -9.06
CA PRO A 329 -14.74 31.62 -7.81
C PRO A 329 -16.27 31.61 -7.80
N SER A 330 -16.87 30.47 -7.44
CA SER A 330 -18.32 30.36 -7.33
C SER A 330 -18.85 31.30 -6.25
N ARG A 331 -20.07 31.83 -6.42
CA ARG A 331 -20.71 32.69 -5.40
C ARG A 331 -20.75 32.02 -4.03
N GLU A 332 -21.07 30.72 -3.99
CA GLU A 332 -21.08 29.92 -2.76
C GLU A 332 -19.70 29.87 -2.06
N LEU A 333 -18.61 29.83 -2.83
CA LEU A 333 -17.25 29.85 -2.28
C LEU A 333 -16.90 31.24 -1.73
N VAL A 334 -17.31 32.30 -2.44
CA VAL A 334 -17.12 33.69 -2.00
C VAL A 334 -17.90 33.94 -0.70
N ASP A 335 -19.17 33.54 -0.65
CA ASP A 335 -20.01 33.68 0.54
C ASP A 335 -19.45 32.89 1.73
N ALA A 336 -18.92 31.68 1.50
CA ALA A 336 -18.34 30.85 2.55
C ALA A 336 -17.01 31.38 3.13
N VAL A 337 -16.31 32.26 2.42
CA VAL A 337 -15.05 32.88 2.89
C VAL A 337 -15.29 34.26 3.50
N LEU A 338 -16.39 34.93 3.14
CA LEU A 338 -16.73 36.28 3.61
C LEU A 338 -17.64 36.31 4.86
N GLU A 339 -18.27 35.19 5.23
CA GLU A 339 -18.99 35.01 6.50
C GLU A 339 -18.04 34.72 7.68
#